data_AF-D3AH08-F1
#
_entry.id   AF-D3AH08-F1
#
_cell.length_a   1.000
_cell.length_b   1.000
_cell.length_c   1.000
_cell.angle_alpha   90.00
_cell.angle_beta   90.00
_cell.angle_gamma   90.00
#
_symmetry.space_group_name_H-M   'P 1'
#
loop_
_entity.id
_entity.type
_entity.pdbx_description
1 polymer ?
#
loop_
_entity_poly.entity_id
_entity_poly.type
_entity_poly.pdbx_seq_one_letter_code
_entity_poly.pdbx_strand_id
1 'polypeptide(L)'
;MNDKTLVQYYDADKNRFLNGELSGCDGDWHVEYRNDGPAETDLFLSPGWIDMHTHIFDGFGLFGTEADAVGWKTGTCLLVDAGTVGEYTIHGFTKYVAPAIETNIRLFLCISPIGVIFHHDYNAMQYLDADRCAACIAEYPGLISGVKVRMGSETIRHEGLEPLRLASLAARKANVPMMVHVGGNPPYLKDMEPYFEKGDILTHVFNGRGGDVWNPDGTPSDALQKLIDRGVWLDVGHGSSSF
;
A
#
# COMPACT_ATOMS: atom_id res chain seq x y z
N MET A 1 4.92 -27.36 27.50
CA MET A 1 6.36 -27.60 27.21
C MET A 1 6.77 -26.44 26.33
N ASN A 2 7.89 -25.78 26.63
CA ASN A 2 8.42 -24.74 25.74
C ASN A 2 9.09 -25.46 24.57
N ASP A 3 8.33 -25.69 23.50
CA ASP A 3 8.86 -26.29 22.29
C ASP A 3 9.87 -25.31 21.66
N LYS A 4 11.12 -25.74 21.65
CA LYS A 4 12.24 -25.04 21.00
C LYS A 4 12.28 -25.47 19.55
N THR A 5 12.30 -24.51 18.63
CA THR A 5 12.32 -24.77 17.19
C THR A 5 13.57 -24.15 16.58
N LEU A 6 14.37 -24.93 15.85
CA LEU A 6 15.50 -24.39 15.10
C LEU A 6 14.97 -23.60 13.90
N VAL A 7 15.51 -22.40 13.71
CA VAL A 7 15.15 -21.49 12.62
C VAL A 7 16.39 -20.85 12.00
N GLN A 8 16.29 -20.48 10.73
CA GLN A 8 17.14 -19.50 10.09
C GLN A 8 16.47 -18.12 10.24
N TYR A 9 16.91 -17.32 11.21
CA TYR A 9 16.30 -16.00 11.44
C TYR A 9 17.07 -14.89 10.72
N TYR A 10 16.35 -13.90 10.20
CA TYR A 10 16.97 -12.74 9.55
C TYR A 10 17.49 -11.74 10.59
N ASP A 11 18.80 -11.50 10.58
CA ASP A 11 19.46 -10.47 11.38
C ASP A 11 19.60 -9.20 10.53
N ALA A 12 18.84 -8.15 10.87
CA ALA A 12 18.79 -6.91 10.10
C ALA A 12 20.11 -6.11 10.17
N ASP A 13 20.81 -6.15 11.32
CA ASP A 13 22.08 -5.44 11.50
C ASP A 13 23.19 -6.06 10.66
N LYS A 14 23.17 -7.39 10.52
CA LYS A 14 24.13 -8.15 9.72
C LYS A 14 23.67 -8.41 8.29
N ASN A 15 22.42 -8.08 7.96
CA ASN A 15 21.81 -8.25 6.63
C ASN A 15 21.98 -9.69 6.08
N ARG A 16 21.77 -10.71 6.93
CA ARG A 16 21.89 -12.14 6.56
C ARG A 16 21.06 -13.03 7.49
N PHE A 17 20.76 -14.25 7.04
CA PHE A 17 20.18 -15.30 7.89
C PHE A 17 21.24 -15.95 8.78
N LEU A 18 20.84 -16.27 10.02
CA LEU A 18 21.65 -16.94 11.04
C LEU A 18 20.89 -18.10 11.66
N ASN A 19 21.62 -19.09 12.17
CA ASN A 19 20.99 -20.17 12.93
C ASN A 19 20.58 -19.64 14.32
N GLY A 20 19.32 -19.87 14.66
CA GLY A 20 18.74 -19.50 15.95
C GLY A 20 17.80 -20.57 16.49
N GLU A 21 17.46 -20.42 17.76
CA GLU A 21 16.44 -21.23 18.43
C GLU A 21 15.28 -20.32 18.81
N LEU A 22 14.12 -20.58 18.21
CA LEU A 22 12.87 -19.92 18.54
C LEU A 22 12.25 -20.62 19.75
N SER A 23 11.92 -19.84 20.77
CA SER A 23 11.14 -20.30 21.91
C SER A 23 10.18 -19.22 22.40
N GLY A 24 9.08 -19.61 23.00
CA GLY A 24 8.09 -18.69 23.52
C GLY A 24 7.08 -19.33 24.45
N CYS A 25 6.38 -18.48 25.20
CA CYS A 25 5.27 -18.85 26.07
C CYS A 25 4.24 -17.72 26.04
N ASP A 26 2.95 -18.05 26.03
CA ASP A 26 1.83 -17.09 26.14
C ASP A 26 1.88 -15.91 25.14
N GLY A 27 2.36 -16.15 23.90
CA GLY A 27 2.42 -15.15 22.83
C GLY A 27 3.72 -14.35 22.78
N ASP A 28 4.58 -14.46 23.80
CA ASP A 28 5.92 -13.86 23.80
C ASP A 28 6.94 -14.84 23.21
N TRP A 29 7.43 -14.51 22.02
CA TRP A 29 8.41 -15.31 21.28
C TRP A 29 9.75 -14.57 21.20
N HIS A 30 10.84 -15.31 21.37
CA HIS A 30 12.20 -14.80 21.23
C HIS A 30 13.06 -15.80 20.45
N VAL A 31 14.07 -15.26 19.78
CA VAL A 31 15.07 -16.05 19.07
C VAL A 31 16.40 -15.90 19.77
N GLU A 32 16.97 -17.02 20.21
CA GLU A 32 18.33 -17.06 20.71
C GLU A 32 19.30 -17.36 19.57
N TYR A 33 20.33 -16.53 19.40
CA TYR A 33 21.41 -16.77 18.45
C TYR A 33 22.16 -18.06 18.80
N ARG A 34 22.46 -18.90 17.80
CA ARG A 34 23.28 -20.10 17.95
C ARG A 34 24.64 -19.96 17.29
N ASN A 35 24.67 -19.80 15.97
CA ASN A 35 25.89 -19.69 15.17
C ASN A 35 25.61 -19.12 13.77
N ASP A 36 26.68 -18.84 13.01
CA ASP A 36 26.64 -18.39 11.62
C ASP A 36 27.16 -19.44 10.62
N GLY A 37 27.15 -20.71 11.04
CA GLY A 37 27.51 -21.86 10.21
C GLY A 37 26.45 -22.19 9.15
N PRO A 38 26.62 -23.32 8.44
CA PRO A 38 25.62 -23.81 7.49
C PRO A 38 24.23 -23.95 8.13
N ALA A 39 23.18 -23.81 7.33
CA ALA A 39 21.79 -23.92 7.78
C ALA A 39 21.54 -25.25 8.54
N GLU A 40 21.00 -25.16 9.75
CA GLU A 40 20.66 -26.32 10.59
C GLU A 40 19.20 -26.80 10.38
N THR A 41 18.42 -26.08 9.57
CA THR A 41 16.98 -26.26 9.36
C THR A 41 16.55 -25.60 8.05
N ASP A 42 15.43 -26.04 7.46
CA ASP A 42 14.80 -25.40 6.30
C ASP A 42 13.77 -24.33 6.68
N LEU A 43 13.55 -24.11 7.98
CA LEU A 43 12.60 -23.12 8.48
C LEU A 43 13.23 -21.73 8.52
N PHE A 44 12.55 -20.74 7.92
CA PHE A 44 12.96 -19.34 7.96
C PHE A 44 12.09 -18.55 8.92
N LEU A 45 12.70 -17.53 9.54
CA LEU A 45 12.04 -16.57 10.39
C LEU A 45 12.47 -15.16 10.01
N SER A 46 11.51 -14.27 9.80
CA SER A 46 11.74 -12.86 9.51
C SER A 46 10.90 -12.00 10.47
N PRO A 47 11.13 -10.67 10.50
CA PRO A 47 10.08 -9.76 10.93
C PRO A 47 8.77 -10.05 10.19
N GLY A 48 7.65 -9.74 10.84
CA GLY A 48 6.32 -9.91 10.26
C GLY A 48 6.17 -9.18 8.93
N TRP A 49 5.53 -9.82 7.96
CA TRP A 49 5.37 -9.22 6.63
C TRP A 49 4.38 -8.05 6.66
N ILE A 50 4.63 -7.10 5.77
CA ILE A 50 3.78 -5.94 5.56
C ILE A 50 3.31 -6.00 4.10
N ASP A 51 2.01 -6.13 3.90
CA ASP A 51 1.41 -5.93 2.59
C ASP A 51 0.94 -4.47 2.48
N MET A 52 1.65 -3.70 1.66
CA MET A 52 1.41 -2.27 1.52
C MET A 52 0.26 -1.93 0.56
N HIS A 53 -0.37 -2.92 -0.08
CA HIS A 53 -1.41 -2.67 -1.07
C HIS A 53 -2.52 -3.73 -1.03
N THR A 54 -3.52 -3.49 -0.19
CA THR A 54 -4.71 -4.35 -0.07
C THR A 54 -6.01 -3.55 -0.17
N HIS A 55 -7.14 -4.23 -0.22
CA HIS A 55 -8.47 -3.62 -0.20
C HIS A 55 -9.32 -4.32 0.86
N ILE A 56 -9.34 -3.78 2.09
CA ILE A 56 -9.81 -4.51 3.29
C ILE A 56 -11.13 -3.96 3.87
N PHE A 57 -11.91 -3.26 3.05
CA PHE A 57 -13.24 -2.78 3.47
C PHE A 57 -14.32 -3.86 3.27
N ASP A 58 -14.23 -4.94 4.04
CA ASP A 58 -15.08 -6.13 3.89
C ASP A 58 -16.59 -5.80 3.93
N GLY A 59 -17.33 -6.40 2.99
CA GLY A 59 -18.76 -6.18 2.79
C GLY A 59 -19.15 -4.89 2.07
N PHE A 60 -18.18 -4.06 1.63
CA PHE A 60 -18.42 -2.81 0.93
C PHE A 60 -17.74 -2.74 -0.44
N GLY A 61 -18.49 -2.25 -1.44
CA GLY A 61 -17.99 -2.05 -2.80
C GLY A 61 -17.63 -3.34 -3.53
N LEU A 62 -16.90 -3.18 -4.63
CA LEU A 62 -16.50 -4.29 -5.51
C LEU A 62 -15.22 -5.00 -5.05
N PHE A 63 -14.36 -4.31 -4.31
CA PHE A 63 -12.98 -4.75 -4.07
C PHE A 63 -12.69 -5.15 -2.62
N GLY A 64 -13.59 -4.85 -1.67
CA GLY A 64 -13.37 -5.15 -0.26
C GLY A 64 -13.24 -6.65 0.01
N THR A 65 -12.19 -7.03 0.74
CA THR A 65 -11.93 -8.40 1.18
C THR A 65 -11.84 -8.48 2.70
N GLU A 66 -12.14 -9.65 3.26
CA GLU A 66 -11.91 -9.98 4.68
C GLU A 66 -10.41 -9.89 5.00
N ALA A 67 -10.04 -9.01 5.94
CA ALA A 67 -8.64 -8.66 6.20
C ALA A 67 -7.83 -9.84 6.75
N ASP A 68 -8.36 -10.60 7.71
CA ASP A 68 -7.60 -11.66 8.36
C ASP A 68 -7.37 -12.87 7.44
N ALA A 69 -8.20 -13.06 6.40
CA ALA A 69 -8.00 -14.06 5.36
C ALA A 69 -6.72 -13.85 4.54
N VAL A 70 -6.26 -12.60 4.41
CA VAL A 70 -5.02 -12.22 3.71
C VAL A 70 -3.97 -11.61 4.65
N GLY A 71 -4.32 -11.50 5.93
CA GLY A 71 -3.51 -10.94 6.99
C GLY A 71 -2.79 -12.02 7.78
N TRP A 72 -3.00 -12.02 9.10
CA TRP A 72 -2.23 -12.85 10.04
C TRP A 72 -2.33 -14.36 9.73
N LYS A 73 -3.46 -14.83 9.18
CA LYS A 73 -3.64 -16.25 8.78
C LYS A 73 -2.69 -16.68 7.67
N THR A 74 -2.08 -15.74 6.95
CA THR A 74 -1.12 -15.98 5.86
C THR A 74 0.30 -15.54 6.21
N GLY A 75 0.56 -15.14 7.46
CA GLY A 75 1.88 -14.66 7.91
C GLY A 75 2.10 -13.15 7.72
N THR A 76 1.10 -12.42 7.23
CA THR A 76 1.14 -10.96 7.09
C THR A 76 0.70 -10.28 8.37
N CYS A 77 1.58 -9.51 8.99
CA CYS A 77 1.32 -8.89 10.29
C CYS A 77 0.69 -7.50 10.18
N LEU A 78 0.84 -6.84 9.02
CA LEU A 78 0.28 -5.52 8.75
C LEU A 78 -0.25 -5.44 7.32
N LEU A 79 -1.49 -5.00 7.18
CA LEU A 79 -2.11 -4.69 5.89
C LEU A 79 -2.29 -3.19 5.75
N VAL A 80 -2.10 -2.68 4.53
CA VAL A 80 -2.40 -1.29 4.21
C VAL A 80 -3.52 -1.24 3.17
N ASP A 81 -4.68 -0.69 3.55
CA ASP A 81 -5.77 -0.43 2.62
C ASP A 81 -5.37 0.66 1.63
N ALA A 82 -5.38 0.33 0.34
CA ALA A 82 -4.97 1.20 -0.73
C ALA A 82 -6.15 2.02 -1.29
N GLY A 83 -6.88 2.71 -0.40
CA GLY A 83 -7.91 3.69 -0.76
C GLY A 83 -9.29 3.12 -1.02
N THR A 84 -9.62 1.93 -0.53
CA THR A 84 -11.03 1.48 -0.49
C THR A 84 -11.86 2.42 0.37
N VAL A 85 -11.24 3.04 1.37
CA VAL A 85 -11.85 4.00 2.29
C VAL A 85 -11.60 5.45 1.82
N GLY A 86 -12.64 6.30 1.91
CA GLY A 86 -12.59 7.74 1.68
C GLY A 86 -13.21 8.52 2.85
N GLU A 87 -13.19 9.86 2.77
CA GLU A 87 -13.67 10.77 3.82
C GLU A 87 -15.10 10.47 4.31
N TYR A 88 -16.03 10.15 3.40
CA TYR A 88 -17.42 9.83 3.77
C TYR A 88 -17.60 8.42 4.32
N THR A 89 -16.64 7.52 4.10
CA THR A 89 -16.79 6.10 4.44
C THR A 89 -15.92 5.66 5.61
N ILE A 90 -14.91 6.45 6.00
CA ILE A 90 -14.01 6.10 7.11
C ILE A 90 -14.71 5.96 8.45
N HIS A 91 -15.75 6.75 8.73
CA HIS A 91 -16.51 6.59 9.97
C HIS A 91 -17.22 5.23 10.00
N GLY A 92 -17.75 4.78 8.86
CA GLY A 92 -18.33 3.44 8.73
C GLY A 92 -17.28 2.34 8.91
N PHE A 93 -16.13 2.48 8.24
CA PHE A 93 -15.00 1.56 8.36
C PHE A 93 -14.54 1.41 9.82
N THR A 94 -14.24 2.53 10.49
CA THR A 94 -13.72 2.54 11.87
C THR A 94 -14.74 2.08 12.90
N LYS A 95 -16.03 2.28 12.66
CA LYS A 95 -17.10 1.88 13.58
C LYS A 95 -17.48 0.41 13.46
N TYR A 96 -17.45 -0.15 12.24
CA TYR A 96 -18.07 -1.45 11.96
C TYR A 96 -17.12 -2.50 11.42
N VAL A 97 -16.07 -2.12 10.70
CA VAL A 97 -15.17 -3.07 10.02
C VAL A 97 -13.86 -3.20 10.78
N ALA A 98 -13.15 -2.10 11.05
CA ALA A 98 -11.87 -2.11 11.77
C ALA A 98 -11.91 -2.85 13.12
N PRO A 99 -12.96 -2.75 13.97
CA PRO A 99 -13.01 -3.47 15.24
C PRO A 99 -13.12 -4.99 15.10
N ALA A 100 -13.46 -5.51 13.92
CA ALA A 100 -13.57 -6.94 13.64
C ALA A 100 -12.29 -7.54 13.03
N ILE A 101 -11.26 -6.71 12.78
CA ILE A 101 -10.00 -7.14 12.18
C ILE A 101 -8.97 -7.40 13.28
N GLU A 102 -8.38 -8.59 13.33
CA GLU A 102 -7.28 -8.91 14.25
C GLU A 102 -5.91 -8.49 13.69
N THR A 103 -5.73 -8.54 12.37
CA THR A 103 -4.50 -8.11 11.70
C THR A 103 -4.26 -6.62 11.93
N ASN A 104 -3.01 -6.19 12.11
CA ASN A 104 -2.74 -4.76 12.17
C ASN A 104 -3.07 -4.12 10.82
N ILE A 105 -3.61 -2.90 10.85
CA ILE A 105 -4.00 -2.19 9.64
C ILE A 105 -3.51 -0.74 9.60
N ARG A 106 -3.28 -0.24 8.39
CA ARG A 106 -3.16 1.19 8.05
C ARG A 106 -3.98 1.49 6.80
N LEU A 107 -4.22 2.76 6.54
CA LEU A 107 -4.98 3.22 5.38
C LEU A 107 -4.17 4.24 4.58
N PHE A 108 -4.21 4.15 3.25
CA PHE A 108 -4.12 5.33 2.39
C PHE A 108 -5.55 5.81 2.13
N LEU A 109 -5.91 7.01 2.60
CA LEU A 109 -7.25 7.55 2.39
C LEU A 109 -7.42 7.99 0.94
N CYS A 110 -8.46 7.53 0.25
CA CYS A 110 -8.72 7.95 -1.12
C CYS A 110 -9.06 9.44 -1.21
N ILE A 111 -8.53 10.12 -2.23
CA ILE A 111 -8.94 11.49 -2.55
C ILE A 111 -10.43 11.57 -2.93
N SER A 112 -10.99 10.49 -3.49
CA SER A 112 -12.43 10.38 -3.63
C SER A 112 -13.08 10.16 -2.26
N PRO A 113 -14.03 11.00 -1.84
CA PRO A 113 -14.60 10.90 -0.50
C PRO A 113 -15.39 9.61 -0.29
N ILE A 114 -15.85 8.93 -1.34
CA ILE A 114 -16.51 7.64 -1.22
C ILE A 114 -15.52 6.46 -1.13
N GLY A 115 -14.24 6.66 -1.44
CA GLY A 115 -13.27 5.58 -1.58
C GLY A 115 -13.39 4.83 -2.91
N VAL A 116 -12.61 3.76 -3.06
CA VAL A 116 -12.65 2.88 -4.24
C VAL A 116 -13.75 1.82 -4.07
N ILE A 117 -15.01 2.26 -4.22
CA ILE A 117 -16.19 1.39 -4.09
C ILE A 117 -16.51 0.67 -5.41
N PHE A 118 -16.13 1.26 -6.55
CA PHE A 118 -16.37 0.72 -7.89
C PHE A 118 -15.25 1.17 -8.85
N HIS A 119 -15.31 0.87 -10.15
CA HIS A 119 -14.25 1.25 -11.08
C HIS A 119 -14.12 2.76 -11.36
N HIS A 120 -15.15 3.56 -11.06
CA HIS A 120 -15.25 4.98 -11.43
C HIS A 120 -15.33 5.88 -10.20
N ASP A 121 -14.20 5.96 -9.51
CA ASP A 121 -14.04 6.62 -8.21
C ASP A 121 -14.39 8.12 -8.27
N TYR A 122 -14.34 8.73 -9.45
CA TYR A 122 -14.40 10.18 -9.65
C TYR A 122 -15.65 10.68 -10.37
N ASN A 123 -16.67 9.83 -10.55
CA ASN A 123 -17.94 10.24 -11.17
C ASN A 123 -18.63 11.43 -10.46
N ALA A 124 -18.23 11.73 -9.22
CA ALA A 124 -18.71 12.86 -8.45
C ALA A 124 -17.56 13.82 -8.10
N MET A 125 -16.80 14.25 -9.12
CA MET A 125 -15.65 15.15 -9.02
C MET A 125 -15.88 16.38 -8.14
N GLN A 126 -17.09 16.93 -8.15
CA GLN A 126 -17.46 18.11 -7.37
C GLN A 126 -17.29 17.92 -5.85
N TYR A 127 -17.16 16.68 -5.37
CA TYR A 127 -16.93 16.39 -3.97
C TYR A 127 -15.47 16.11 -3.62
N LEU A 128 -14.56 16.03 -4.60
CA LEU A 128 -13.13 15.93 -4.30
C LEU A 128 -12.65 17.27 -3.71
N ASP A 129 -11.96 17.18 -2.59
CA ASP A 129 -11.55 18.35 -1.82
C ASP A 129 -10.29 18.04 -1.03
N ALA A 130 -9.21 18.73 -1.35
CA ALA A 130 -7.91 18.51 -0.74
C ALA A 130 -7.87 18.94 0.73
N ASP A 131 -8.62 19.98 1.11
CA ASP A 131 -8.67 20.48 2.49
C ASP A 131 -9.46 19.51 3.38
N ARG A 132 -10.60 19.00 2.89
CA ARG A 132 -11.37 17.99 3.62
C ARG A 132 -10.62 16.66 3.74
N CYS A 133 -9.96 16.22 2.66
CA CYS A 133 -9.11 15.03 2.72
C CYS A 133 -7.99 15.18 3.75
N ALA A 134 -7.26 16.32 3.74
CA ALA A 134 -6.20 16.58 4.71
C ALA A 134 -6.71 16.69 6.16
N ALA A 135 -7.86 17.34 6.36
CA ALA A 135 -8.50 17.43 7.68
C ALA A 135 -8.90 16.04 8.20
N CYS A 136 -9.50 15.21 7.35
CA CYS A 136 -9.85 13.83 7.69
C CYS A 136 -8.61 13.01 8.10
N ILE A 137 -7.49 13.17 7.40
CA ILE A 137 -6.23 12.50 7.78
C ILE A 137 -5.81 12.85 9.21
N ALA A 138 -5.92 14.14 9.58
CA ALA A 138 -5.55 14.62 10.91
C ALA A 138 -6.47 14.09 12.04
N GLU A 139 -7.71 13.68 11.72
CA GLU A 139 -8.66 13.12 12.69
C GLU A 139 -8.34 11.68 13.10
N TYR A 140 -7.53 10.95 12.30
CA TYR A 140 -7.20 9.54 12.54
C TYR A 140 -5.68 9.30 12.63
N PRO A 141 -4.98 9.94 13.58
CA PRO A 141 -3.55 9.80 13.74
C PRO A 141 -3.18 8.33 14.03
N GLY A 142 -2.20 7.81 13.31
CA GLY A 142 -1.75 6.43 13.47
C GLY A 142 -2.65 5.39 12.80
N LEU A 143 -3.74 5.77 12.13
CA LEU A 143 -4.48 4.86 11.25
C LEU A 143 -4.22 5.19 9.78
N ILE A 144 -4.35 6.46 9.41
CA ILE A 144 -4.11 6.90 8.03
C ILE A 144 -2.63 7.27 7.86
N SER A 145 -2.01 6.71 6.83
CA SER A 145 -0.58 6.84 6.52
C SER A 145 -0.31 7.59 5.20
N GLY A 146 -1.35 7.94 4.44
CA GLY A 146 -1.19 8.70 3.20
C GLY A 146 -2.47 8.92 2.43
N VAL A 147 -2.34 9.49 1.24
CA VAL A 147 -3.45 9.74 0.29
C VAL A 147 -3.38 8.74 -0.87
N LYS A 148 -4.49 8.11 -1.23
CA LYS A 148 -4.60 7.27 -2.43
C LYS A 148 -5.23 8.06 -3.59
N VAL A 149 -4.69 7.85 -4.79
CA VAL A 149 -5.35 8.19 -6.05
C VAL A 149 -5.12 7.08 -7.10
N ARG A 150 -6.06 6.91 -8.02
CA ARG A 150 -5.99 5.95 -9.13
C ARG A 150 -6.02 6.70 -10.46
N MET A 151 -4.97 6.55 -11.24
CA MET A 151 -4.81 7.23 -12.52
C MET A 151 -4.66 6.18 -13.63
N GLY A 152 -5.59 6.19 -14.58
CA GLY A 152 -5.58 5.29 -15.73
C GLY A 152 -6.90 5.41 -16.49
N SER A 153 -6.88 5.11 -17.78
CA SER A 153 -8.04 5.16 -18.70
C SER A 153 -9.26 4.34 -18.25
N GLU A 154 -9.03 3.33 -17.40
CA GLU A 154 -10.05 2.49 -16.79
C GLU A 154 -10.81 3.18 -15.63
N THR A 155 -10.17 4.17 -15.00
CA THR A 155 -10.70 4.89 -13.84
C THR A 155 -11.10 6.32 -14.21
N ILE A 156 -10.23 7.01 -14.95
CA ILE A 156 -10.39 8.39 -15.41
C ILE A 156 -11.17 8.41 -16.72
N ARG A 157 -12.18 9.26 -16.80
CA ARG A 157 -12.99 9.54 -18.00
C ARG A 157 -12.67 10.94 -18.52
N HIS A 158 -13.29 11.95 -17.93
CA HIS A 158 -13.23 13.35 -18.36
C HIS A 158 -12.52 14.25 -17.32
N GLU A 159 -12.09 13.66 -16.21
CA GLU A 159 -11.50 14.33 -15.05
C GLU A 159 -10.04 14.73 -15.29
N GLY A 160 -9.37 14.11 -16.26
CA GLY A 160 -7.97 14.38 -16.59
C GLY A 160 -7.04 14.16 -15.39
N LEU A 161 -6.19 15.14 -15.10
CA LEU A 161 -5.21 15.10 -14.00
C LEU A 161 -5.73 15.70 -12.69
N GLU A 162 -6.96 16.20 -12.66
CA GLU A 162 -7.49 16.92 -11.50
C GLU A 162 -7.52 16.08 -10.21
N PRO A 163 -7.92 14.78 -10.24
CA PRO A 163 -7.82 13.93 -9.06
C PRO A 163 -6.40 13.81 -8.50
N LEU A 164 -5.40 13.69 -9.38
CA LEU A 164 -3.98 13.63 -8.99
C LEU A 164 -3.50 14.95 -8.39
N ARG A 165 -3.89 16.09 -9.00
CA ARG A 165 -3.55 17.41 -8.47
C ARG A 165 -4.11 17.61 -7.07
N LEU A 166 -5.36 17.22 -6.83
CA LEU A 166 -6.00 17.32 -5.51
C LEU A 166 -5.39 16.35 -4.50
N ALA A 167 -5.06 15.13 -4.91
CA ALA A 167 -4.40 14.15 -4.05
C ALA A 167 -3.01 14.62 -3.61
N SER A 168 -2.22 15.15 -4.54
CA SER A 168 -0.91 15.75 -4.26
C SER A 168 -1.05 16.91 -3.26
N LEU A 169 -1.99 17.84 -3.50
CA LEU A 169 -2.25 18.95 -2.58
C LEU A 169 -2.67 18.48 -1.18
N ALA A 170 -3.56 17.49 -1.08
CA ALA A 170 -4.00 16.92 0.19
C ALA A 170 -2.84 16.28 0.95
N ALA A 171 -2.00 15.50 0.26
CA ALA A 171 -0.84 14.84 0.84
C ALA A 171 0.16 15.84 1.43
N ARG A 172 0.41 16.96 0.72
CA ARG A 172 1.28 18.04 1.26
C ARG A 172 0.68 18.77 2.43
N LYS A 173 -0.63 19.07 2.40
CA LYS A 173 -1.33 19.71 3.53
C LYS A 173 -1.30 18.84 4.78
N ALA A 174 -1.45 17.53 4.62
CA ALA A 174 -1.43 16.56 5.72
C ALA A 174 -0.01 16.10 6.11
N ASN A 175 1.02 16.50 5.36
CA ASN A 175 2.41 16.06 5.55
C ASN A 175 2.56 14.53 5.57
N VAL A 176 1.95 13.87 4.59
CA VAL A 176 1.98 12.41 4.38
C VAL A 176 2.30 12.09 2.91
N PRO A 177 2.80 10.90 2.57
CA PRO A 177 2.99 10.50 1.18
C PRO A 177 1.65 10.30 0.45
N MET A 178 1.68 10.38 -0.88
CA MET A 178 0.61 9.86 -1.73
C MET A 178 1.02 8.56 -2.42
N MET A 179 0.05 7.66 -2.62
CA MET A 179 0.17 6.45 -3.41
C MET A 179 -0.67 6.56 -4.67
N VAL A 180 -0.01 6.54 -5.82
CA VAL A 180 -0.61 6.70 -7.14
C VAL A 180 -0.63 5.36 -7.86
N HIS A 181 -1.82 4.86 -8.14
CA HIS A 181 -1.99 3.73 -9.07
C HIS A 181 -1.83 4.25 -10.49
N VAL A 182 -0.99 3.59 -11.29
CA VAL A 182 -0.87 3.83 -12.73
C VAL A 182 -1.51 2.67 -13.50
N GLY A 183 -2.36 3.02 -14.47
CA GLY A 183 -3.07 2.10 -15.35
C GLY A 183 -2.81 2.40 -16.83
N GLY A 184 -3.83 2.28 -17.67
CA GLY A 184 -3.73 2.59 -19.10
C GLY A 184 -3.69 4.09 -19.40
N ASN A 185 -3.17 4.45 -20.58
CA ASN A 185 -3.15 5.83 -21.06
C ASN A 185 -4.45 6.21 -21.79
N PRO A 186 -4.89 7.49 -21.71
CA PRO A 186 -4.40 8.57 -20.83
C PRO A 186 -4.89 8.39 -19.36
N PRO A 187 -4.24 9.06 -18.37
CA PRO A 187 -3.12 10.00 -18.49
C PRO A 187 -1.75 9.31 -18.60
N TYR A 188 -0.81 9.97 -19.28
CA TYR A 188 0.56 9.50 -19.43
C TYR A 188 1.41 9.79 -18.20
N LEU A 189 2.35 8.90 -17.88
CA LEU A 189 3.24 9.02 -16.72
C LEU A 189 4.03 10.34 -16.74
N LYS A 190 4.46 10.80 -17.93
CA LYS A 190 5.16 12.09 -18.09
C LYS A 190 4.33 13.30 -17.64
N ASP A 191 3.00 13.21 -17.73
CA ASP A 191 2.09 14.29 -17.36
C ASP A 191 1.72 14.19 -15.87
N MET A 192 1.81 12.99 -15.30
CA MET A 192 1.64 12.72 -13.87
C MET A 192 2.89 13.04 -13.05
N GLU A 193 4.08 12.84 -13.63
CA GLU A 193 5.39 12.97 -13.00
C GLU A 193 5.56 14.27 -12.18
N PRO A 194 5.13 15.45 -12.67
CA PRO A 194 5.29 16.71 -11.93
C PRO A 194 4.55 16.80 -10.59
N TYR A 195 3.59 15.91 -10.31
CA TYR A 195 2.81 15.95 -9.06
C TYR A 195 3.44 15.14 -7.93
N PHE A 196 4.46 14.33 -8.22
CA PHE A 196 5.15 13.49 -7.25
C PHE A 196 6.28 14.23 -6.53
N GLU A 197 6.42 13.95 -5.24
CA GLU A 197 7.56 14.34 -4.41
C GLU A 197 8.26 13.11 -3.80
N LYS A 198 9.40 13.36 -3.17
CA LYS A 198 10.16 12.33 -2.47
C LYS A 198 9.29 11.62 -1.42
N GLY A 199 9.31 10.30 -1.43
CA GLY A 199 8.56 9.46 -0.48
C GLY A 199 7.16 9.09 -0.94
N ASP A 200 6.64 9.69 -2.03
CA ASP A 200 5.43 9.18 -2.67
C ASP A 200 5.67 7.79 -3.28
N ILE A 201 4.59 7.09 -3.59
CA ILE A 201 4.58 5.71 -4.08
C ILE A 201 3.89 5.65 -5.44
N LEU A 202 4.53 5.02 -6.41
CA LEU A 202 3.91 4.61 -7.68
C LEU A 202 3.64 3.10 -7.62
N THR A 203 2.38 2.68 -7.68
CA THR A 203 1.99 1.27 -7.60
C THR A 203 1.52 0.71 -8.94
N HIS A 204 1.62 -0.62 -9.10
CA HIS A 204 1.38 -1.36 -10.33
C HIS A 204 2.42 -1.07 -11.40
N VAL A 205 3.68 -0.86 -11.00
CA VAL A 205 4.73 -0.47 -11.95
C VAL A 205 4.95 -1.49 -13.07
N PHE A 206 4.51 -2.75 -12.89
CA PHE A 206 4.64 -3.82 -13.88
C PHE A 206 3.33 -4.18 -14.61
N ASN A 207 2.30 -3.35 -14.56
CA ASN A 207 0.98 -3.69 -15.11
C ASN A 207 0.89 -3.92 -16.64
N GLY A 208 1.93 -3.56 -17.40
CA GLY A 208 1.99 -3.75 -18.86
C GLY A 208 1.03 -2.90 -19.71
N ARG A 209 0.23 -2.02 -19.10
CA ARG A 209 -0.70 -1.10 -19.76
C ARG A 209 -0.03 0.25 -19.99
N GLY A 210 -0.59 1.03 -20.92
CA GLY A 210 -0.13 2.37 -21.27
C GLY A 210 1.16 2.40 -22.10
N GLY A 211 2.14 1.55 -21.78
CA GLY A 211 3.40 1.40 -22.51
C GLY A 211 4.40 2.54 -22.30
N ASP A 212 4.27 3.30 -21.21
CA ASP A 212 5.08 4.49 -20.92
C ASP A 212 5.74 4.49 -19.53
N VAL A 213 5.57 3.41 -18.75
CA VAL A 213 6.31 3.19 -17.50
C VAL A 213 7.70 2.58 -17.80
N TRP A 214 7.75 1.55 -18.65
CA TRP A 214 8.98 0.87 -19.07
C TRP A 214 9.14 0.94 -20.58
N ASN A 215 10.39 1.09 -21.03
CA ASN A 215 10.75 0.97 -22.44
C ASN A 215 10.71 -0.52 -22.88
N PRO A 216 10.59 -0.81 -24.19
CA PRO A 216 10.59 -2.18 -24.70
C PRO A 216 11.82 -3.02 -24.36
N ASP A 217 12.96 -2.38 -24.04
CA ASP A 217 14.20 -3.03 -23.63
C ASP A 217 14.28 -3.32 -22.11
N GLY A 218 13.23 -2.99 -21.35
CA GLY A 218 13.16 -3.19 -19.91
C GLY A 218 13.79 -2.06 -19.08
N THR A 219 14.30 -1.00 -19.71
CA THR A 219 14.78 0.19 -19.00
C THR A 219 13.60 1.08 -18.56
N PRO A 220 13.72 1.85 -17.46
CA PRO A 220 12.69 2.80 -17.08
C PRO A 220 12.51 3.87 -18.16
N SER A 221 11.28 4.32 -18.41
CA SER A 221 11.06 5.49 -19.26
C SER A 221 11.69 6.75 -18.64
N ASP A 222 11.90 7.81 -19.41
CA ASP A 222 12.44 9.09 -18.89
C ASP A 222 11.61 9.63 -17.72
N ALA A 223 10.28 9.46 -17.77
CA ALA A 223 9.39 9.87 -16.69
C ALA A 223 9.57 9.00 -15.44
N LEU A 224 9.67 7.68 -15.60
CA LEU A 224 9.92 6.78 -14.48
C LEU A 224 11.30 7.02 -13.86
N GLN A 225 12.34 7.23 -14.68
CA GLN A 225 13.69 7.51 -14.19
C GLN A 225 13.71 8.79 -13.33
N LYS A 226 13.01 9.85 -13.75
CA LYS A 226 12.87 11.08 -12.95
C LYS A 226 12.18 10.83 -11.60
N LEU A 227 11.18 9.94 -11.56
CA LEU A 227 10.50 9.58 -10.30
C LEU A 227 11.44 8.80 -9.38
N ILE A 228 12.19 7.84 -9.92
CA ILE A 228 13.23 7.09 -9.19
C ILE A 228 14.27 8.06 -8.62
N ASP A 229 14.82 8.95 -9.45
CA ASP A 229 15.83 9.93 -9.04
C ASP A 229 15.31 10.92 -7.98
N ARG A 230 14.01 11.21 -8.00
CA ARG A 230 13.33 12.03 -6.98
C ARG A 230 13.14 11.30 -5.64
N GLY A 231 13.28 9.98 -5.61
CA GLY A 231 13.04 9.16 -4.43
C GLY A 231 11.58 8.78 -4.26
N VAL A 232 10.86 8.55 -5.36
CA VAL A 232 9.54 7.89 -5.36
C VAL A 232 9.74 6.39 -5.22
N TRP A 233 8.97 5.77 -4.33
CA TRP A 233 8.98 4.31 -4.13
C TRP A 233 8.18 3.62 -5.23
N LEU A 234 8.71 2.52 -5.74
CA LEU A 234 8.02 1.69 -6.73
C LEU A 234 7.41 0.48 -6.04
N ASP A 235 6.10 0.33 -6.16
CA ASP A 235 5.34 -0.80 -5.66
C ASP A 235 4.81 -1.65 -6.81
N VAL A 236 4.94 -2.97 -6.67
CA VAL A 236 4.40 -3.94 -7.63
C VAL A 236 2.87 -3.94 -7.57
N GLY A 237 2.27 -3.88 -6.39
CA GLY A 237 0.81 -3.90 -6.20
C GLY A 237 0.11 -5.01 -7.01
N HIS A 238 0.61 -6.25 -6.97
CA HIS A 238 0.08 -7.31 -7.83
C HIS A 238 -1.42 -7.55 -7.57
N GLY A 239 -2.26 -7.50 -8.61
CA GLY A 239 -3.69 -7.76 -8.52
C GLY A 239 -4.25 -8.36 -9.79
N SER A 240 -5.46 -8.93 -9.74
CA SER A 240 -6.09 -9.73 -10.82
C SER A 240 -6.22 -9.04 -12.18
N SER A 241 -5.95 -7.75 -12.27
CA SER A 241 -5.94 -6.97 -13.51
C SER A 241 -4.75 -6.01 -13.62
N SER A 242 -3.79 -6.05 -12.71
CA SER A 242 -2.73 -5.04 -12.61
C SER A 242 -1.33 -5.66 -12.50
N PHE A 243 -1.06 -6.67 -13.34
CA PHE A 243 0.25 -7.29 -13.55
C PHE A 243 0.32 -7.92 -14.95
#